data_AF-E6IZ51-F1
#
_entry.id   AF-E6IZ51-F1
#
_cell.length_a   1.000
_cell.length_b   1.000
_cell.length_c   1.000
_cell.angle_alpha   90.00
_cell.angle_beta   90.00
_cell.angle_gamma   90.00
#
_symmetry.space_group_name_H-M   'P 1'
#
loop_
_entity.id
_entity.type
_entity.pdbx_description
1 polymer ?
#
loop_
_entity_poly.entity_id
_entity_poly.type
_entity_poly.pdbx_seq_one_letter_code
_entity_poly.pdbx_strand_id
1 'polypeptide(L)'
;MDGLEKFKLSNDKQLIKFNEWIHNYKRSSLFIYRINHRAVFDLFTHLQQNSYFKHDEYIEKIKQEEFALLKDRNQFNDLQKNKMMEIILFLVGSVSVLEVVDIFTDNIKILSISALITISLSVGILIYRNRK
;
A
#
# COMPACT_ATOMS: atom_id res chain seq x y z
N MET A 1 61.59 -0.35 20.46
CA MET A 1 62.48 -0.24 19.29
C MET A 1 62.01 0.94 18.48
N ASP A 2 62.82 1.99 18.46
CA ASP A 2 62.50 3.26 17.81
C ASP A 2 62.52 3.08 16.29
N GLY A 3 61.53 3.63 15.59
CA GLY A 3 61.29 3.34 14.17
C GLY A 3 62.44 3.71 13.22
N LEU A 4 63.39 4.53 13.69
CA LEU A 4 64.58 4.94 12.95
C LEU A 4 65.60 3.81 12.73
N GLU A 5 65.72 2.84 13.63
CA GLU A 5 66.73 1.77 13.54
C GLU A 5 66.51 0.86 12.32
N LYS A 6 65.28 0.81 11.77
CA LYS A 6 64.95 0.03 10.57
C LYS A 6 65.56 0.57 9.28
N PHE A 7 65.95 1.85 9.22
CA PHE A 7 66.36 2.50 7.97
C PHE A 7 67.88 2.55 7.75
N LYS A 8 68.70 2.01 8.68
CA LYS A 8 70.18 1.97 8.62
C LYS A 8 70.79 3.27 8.05
N LEU A 9 70.39 4.42 8.60
CA LEU A 9 70.88 5.73 8.17
C LEU A 9 72.28 5.93 8.76
N SER A 10 73.32 5.90 7.91
CA SER A 10 74.72 5.93 8.37
C SER A 10 75.37 7.32 8.32
N ASN A 11 74.67 8.35 7.83
CA ASN A 11 75.21 9.68 7.62
C ASN A 11 74.17 10.77 7.99
N ASP A 12 74.58 11.78 8.75
CA ASP A 12 73.74 12.89 9.23
C ASP A 12 73.00 13.61 8.10
N LYS A 13 73.61 13.71 6.91
CA LYS A 13 72.98 14.32 5.73
C LYS A 13 71.78 13.50 5.21
N GLN A 14 71.82 12.18 5.37
CA GLN A 14 70.70 11.30 5.00
C GLN A 14 69.57 11.38 6.03
N LEU A 15 69.92 11.54 7.31
CA LEU A 15 68.95 11.71 8.40
C LEU A 15 68.12 12.98 8.23
N ILE A 16 68.76 14.10 7.87
CA ILE A 16 68.07 15.38 7.61
C ILE A 16 67.08 15.24 6.44
N LYS A 17 67.52 14.65 5.31
CA LYS A 17 66.64 14.44 4.14
C LYS A 17 65.46 13.51 4.44
N PHE A 18 65.70 12.48 5.24
CA PHE A 18 64.64 11.56 5.66
C PHE A 18 63.60 12.27 6.55
N ASN A 19 64.05 13.11 7.48
CA ASN A 19 63.16 13.90 8.32
C ASN A 19 62.33 14.91 7.52
N GLU A 20 62.93 15.60 6.54
CA GLU A 20 62.21 16.49 5.62
C GLU A 20 61.16 15.72 4.81
N TRP A 21 61.50 14.53 4.30
CA TRP A 21 60.58 13.68 3.56
C TRP A 21 59.41 13.20 4.44
N ILE A 22 59.67 12.72 5.65
CA ILE A 22 58.63 12.31 6.60
C ILE A 22 57.73 13.48 6.98
N HIS A 23 58.29 14.66 7.20
CA HIS A 23 57.54 15.85 7.57
C HIS A 23 56.61 16.29 6.43
N ASN A 24 57.11 16.30 5.19
CA ASN A 24 56.32 16.59 4.00
C ASN A 24 55.24 15.52 3.75
N TYR A 25 55.56 14.23 3.95
CA TYR A 25 54.59 13.15 3.85
C TYR A 25 53.45 13.30 4.86
N LYS A 26 53.78 13.59 6.14
CA LYS A 26 52.77 13.84 7.19
C LYS A 26 51.91 15.06 6.84
N ARG A 27 52.51 16.15 6.37
CA ARG A 27 51.81 17.35 5.92
C ARG A 27 50.84 17.06 4.76
N SER A 28 51.28 16.30 3.76
CA SER A 28 50.44 15.87 2.64
C SER A 28 49.32 14.92 3.08
N SER A 29 49.60 13.98 3.98
CA SER A 29 48.57 13.08 4.51
C SER A 29 47.47 13.81 5.27
N LEU A 30 47.83 14.81 6.09
CA LEU A 30 46.90 15.71 6.77
C LEU A 30 46.04 16.51 5.80
N PHE A 31 46.61 16.90 4.66
CA PHE A 31 45.91 17.63 3.59
C PHE A 31 44.92 16.71 2.85
N ILE A 32 45.34 15.49 2.52
CA ILE A 32 44.49 14.48 1.86
C ILE A 32 43.29 14.09 2.74
N TYR A 33 43.51 13.88 4.05
CA TYR A 33 42.42 13.53 4.96
C TYR A 33 41.49 14.72 5.27
N ARG A 34 41.97 15.98 5.26
CA ARG A 34 41.09 17.14 5.47
C ARG A 34 40.18 17.47 4.29
N ILE A 35 40.58 17.15 3.07
CA ILE A 35 39.87 17.63 1.87
C ILE A 35 38.60 16.84 1.54
N ASN A 36 38.44 15.59 2.03
CA ASN A 36 37.34 14.74 1.55
C ASN A 36 36.15 14.59 2.52
N HIS A 37 36.26 14.97 3.80
CA HIS A 37 35.14 14.78 4.72
C HIS A 37 33.96 15.71 4.44
N ARG A 38 34.20 16.96 4.03
CA ARG A 38 33.11 17.88 3.67
C ARG A 38 32.38 17.46 2.41
N ALA A 39 33.10 17.09 1.35
CA ALA A 39 32.47 16.65 0.10
C ALA A 39 31.68 15.35 0.30
N VAL A 40 32.18 14.41 1.11
CA VAL A 40 31.47 13.18 1.48
C VAL A 40 30.24 13.49 2.35
N PHE A 41 30.35 14.43 3.29
CA PHE A 41 29.22 14.84 4.14
C PHE A 41 28.16 15.63 3.37
N ASP A 42 28.56 16.50 2.44
CA ASP A 42 27.66 17.22 1.55
C ASP A 42 26.97 16.25 0.59
N LEU A 43 27.69 15.28 0.02
CA LEU A 43 27.10 14.22 -0.80
C LEU A 43 26.13 13.36 0.02
N PHE A 44 26.50 12.98 1.24
CA PHE A 44 25.61 12.24 2.15
C PHE A 44 24.36 13.03 2.50
N THR A 45 24.48 14.31 2.83
CA THR A 45 23.35 15.20 3.17
C THR A 45 22.47 15.45 1.95
N HIS A 46 23.07 15.67 0.78
CA HIS A 46 22.36 15.85 -0.47
C HIS A 46 21.61 14.59 -0.88
N LEU A 47 22.23 13.42 -0.76
CA LEU A 47 21.57 12.13 -1.00
C LEU A 47 20.50 11.85 0.06
N GLN A 48 20.71 12.21 1.33
CA GLN A 48 19.70 12.04 2.38
C GLN A 48 18.46 12.92 2.12
N GLN A 49 18.65 14.17 1.68
CA GLN A 49 17.57 15.12 1.41
C GLN A 49 16.87 14.89 0.07
N ASN A 50 17.60 14.45 -0.97
CA ASN A 50 17.11 14.23 -2.32
C ASN A 50 16.92 12.75 -2.69
N SER A 51 17.11 11.85 -1.73
CA SER A 51 16.84 10.42 -1.92
C SER A 51 15.38 10.22 -2.35
N TYR A 52 15.19 9.36 -3.35
CA TYR A 52 13.90 8.81 -3.75
C TYR A 52 13.17 8.07 -2.61
N PHE A 53 13.82 7.85 -1.47
CA PHE A 53 13.23 7.39 -0.21
C PHE A 53 12.71 8.56 0.66
N LYS A 54 12.03 9.56 0.08
CA LYS A 54 11.03 10.31 0.87
C LYS A 54 9.93 9.32 1.23
N HIS A 55 10.10 8.68 2.38
CA HIS A 55 9.30 7.54 2.80
C HIS A 55 7.86 7.94 3.10
N ASP A 56 7.57 9.22 3.24
CA ASP A 56 6.26 9.66 3.70
C ASP A 56 5.28 9.90 2.55
N GLU A 57 5.59 10.76 1.59
CA GLU A 57 4.58 11.21 0.61
C GLU A 57 4.11 10.10 -0.35
N TYR A 58 5.03 9.28 -0.86
CA TYR A 58 4.68 8.21 -1.80
C TYR A 58 3.99 7.02 -1.11
N ILE A 59 4.45 6.65 0.09
CA ILE A 59 3.83 5.57 0.87
C ILE A 59 2.47 6.01 1.42
N GLU A 60 2.33 7.27 1.83
CA GLU A 60 1.05 7.83 2.27
C GLU A 60 0.05 7.88 1.12
N LYS A 61 0.49 8.27 -0.08
CA LYS A 61 -0.34 8.22 -1.29
C LYS A 61 -0.78 6.78 -1.61
N ILE A 62 0.14 5.81 -1.58
CA ILE A 62 -0.21 4.40 -1.78
C ILE A 62 -1.22 3.91 -0.74
N LYS A 63 -1.01 4.23 0.54
CA LYS A 63 -1.95 3.87 1.61
C LYS A 63 -3.33 4.49 1.36
N GLN A 64 -3.40 5.76 0.97
CA GLN A 64 -4.66 6.44 0.65
C GLN A 64 -5.39 5.77 -0.52
N GLU A 65 -4.65 5.39 -1.57
CA GLU A 65 -5.20 4.65 -2.71
C GLU A 65 -5.72 3.27 -2.29
N GLU A 66 -4.97 2.51 -1.47
CA GLU A 66 -5.43 1.24 -0.91
C GLU A 66 -6.69 1.39 -0.05
N PHE A 67 -6.75 2.40 0.81
CA PHE A 67 -7.93 2.69 1.62
C PHE A 67 -9.15 3.05 0.76
N ALA A 68 -8.96 3.82 -0.31
CA ALA A 68 -10.03 4.16 -1.24
C ALA A 68 -10.57 2.90 -1.94
N LEU A 69 -9.69 2.02 -2.43
CA LEU A 69 -10.08 0.75 -3.04
C LEU A 69 -10.84 -0.16 -2.08
N LEU A 70 -10.41 -0.25 -0.82
CA LEU A 70 -11.10 -1.02 0.21
C LEU A 70 -12.50 -0.46 0.50
N LYS A 71 -12.62 0.88 0.57
CA LYS A 71 -13.90 1.55 0.76
C LYS A 71 -14.86 1.28 -0.39
N ASP A 72 -14.40 1.42 -1.64
CA ASP A 72 -15.22 1.17 -2.84
C ASP A 72 -15.68 -0.29 -2.90
N ARG A 73 -14.77 -1.23 -2.60
CA ARG A 73 -15.11 -2.66 -2.52
C ARG A 73 -16.17 -2.93 -1.45
N ASN A 74 -16.05 -2.32 -0.28
CA ASN A 74 -17.04 -2.48 0.79
C ASN A 74 -18.39 -1.87 0.41
N GLN A 75 -18.42 -0.67 -0.17
CA GLN A 75 -19.65 -0.05 -0.65
C GLN A 75 -20.34 -0.89 -1.74
N PHE A 76 -19.58 -1.45 -2.68
CA PHE A 76 -20.11 -2.37 -3.68
C PHE A 76 -20.70 -3.63 -3.02
N ASN A 77 -19.98 -4.23 -2.07
CA ASN A 77 -20.45 -5.41 -1.35
C ASN A 77 -21.72 -5.12 -0.55
N ASP A 78 -21.81 -3.98 0.11
CA ASP A 78 -23.01 -3.58 0.86
C ASP A 78 -24.19 -3.32 -0.09
N LEU A 79 -23.95 -2.72 -1.26
CA LEU A 79 -24.97 -2.57 -2.29
C LEU A 79 -25.46 -3.93 -2.79
N GLN A 80 -24.56 -4.89 -3.03
CA GLN A 80 -24.92 -6.25 -3.43
C GLN A 80 -25.70 -6.97 -2.33
N LYS A 81 -25.27 -6.86 -1.07
CA LYS A 81 -25.98 -7.42 0.09
C LYS A 81 -27.39 -6.83 0.22
N ASN A 82 -27.54 -5.51 0.07
CA ASN A 82 -28.83 -4.85 0.12
C ASN A 82 -29.75 -5.33 -1.02
N LYS A 83 -29.23 -5.45 -2.25
CA LYS A 83 -29.97 -6.01 -3.39
C LYS A 83 -30.41 -7.45 -3.13
N MET A 84 -29.55 -8.27 -2.53
CA MET A 84 -29.88 -9.65 -2.16
C MET A 84 -30.93 -9.71 -1.04
N MET A 85 -30.80 -8.86 -0.02
CA MET A 85 -31.77 -8.76 1.08
C MET A 85 -33.16 -8.40 0.56
N GLU A 86 -33.27 -7.44 -0.35
CA GLU A 86 -34.53 -7.07 -1.00
C GLU A 86 -35.18 -8.25 -1.74
N ILE A 87 -34.38 -9.04 -2.48
CA ILE A 87 -34.87 -10.25 -3.17
C ILE A 87 -35.39 -11.29 -2.17
N ILE A 88 -34.65 -11.53 -1.08
CA ILE A 88 -35.06 -12.48 -0.05
C ILE A 88 -36.36 -12.03 0.62
N LEU A 89 -36.47 -10.76 1.00
CA LEU A 89 -37.69 -10.20 1.60
C LEU A 89 -38.89 -10.30 0.66
N PHE A 90 -38.67 -10.08 -0.64
CA PHE A 90 -39.70 -10.24 -1.66
C PHE A 90 -40.17 -11.70 -1.79
N LEU A 91 -39.25 -12.67 -1.77
CA LEU A 91 -39.59 -14.10 -1.78
C LEU A 91 -40.37 -14.50 -0.53
N VAL A 92 -39.91 -14.09 0.65
CA VAL A 92 -40.59 -14.38 1.93
C VAL A 92 -42.01 -13.80 1.92
N GLY A 93 -42.17 -12.53 1.54
CA GLY A 93 -43.49 -11.90 1.45
C GLY A 93 -44.42 -12.59 0.44
N SER A 94 -43.88 -13.03 -0.70
CA SER A 94 -44.65 -13.76 -1.72
C SER A 94 -45.15 -15.11 -1.21
N VAL A 95 -44.31 -15.87 -0.49
CA VAL A 95 -44.69 -17.14 0.12
C VAL A 95 -45.76 -16.93 1.19
N SER A 96 -45.61 -15.91 2.06
CA SER A 96 -46.61 -15.61 3.08
C SER A 96 -47.99 -15.27 2.50
N VAL A 97 -48.06 -14.58 1.36
CA VAL A 97 -49.35 -14.32 0.68
C VAL A 97 -50.00 -15.62 0.21
N LEU A 98 -49.21 -16.57 -0.31
CA LEU A 98 -49.72 -17.86 -0.75
C LEU A 98 -50.20 -18.71 0.44
N GLU A 99 -49.46 -18.71 1.56
CA GLU A 99 -49.89 -19.37 2.80
C GLU A 99 -51.24 -18.84 3.30
N VAL A 100 -51.44 -17.52 3.28
CA VAL A 100 -52.72 -16.92 3.67
C VAL A 100 -53.85 -17.40 2.73
N VAL A 101 -53.62 -17.39 1.41
CA VAL A 101 -54.63 -17.87 0.46
C VAL A 101 -54.96 -19.35 0.67
N ASP A 102 -53.97 -20.18 0.97
CA ASP A 102 -54.13 -21.61 1.26
C ASP A 102 -55.00 -21.84 2.51
N ILE A 103 -54.75 -21.10 3.60
CA ILE A 103 -55.54 -21.20 4.85
C ILE A 103 -57.01 -20.81 4.62
N PHE A 104 -57.26 -19.75 3.83
CA PHE A 104 -58.62 -19.24 3.62
C PHE A 104 -59.37 -19.94 2.48
N THR A 105 -58.69 -20.73 1.65
CA THR A 105 -59.28 -21.36 0.47
C THR A 105 -58.85 -22.81 0.30
N ASP A 106 -59.76 -23.73 0.58
CA ASP A 106 -59.57 -25.18 0.37
C ASP A 106 -59.72 -25.61 -1.11
N ASN A 107 -59.79 -24.65 -2.04
CA ASN A 107 -59.99 -24.89 -3.46
C ASN A 107 -58.69 -24.73 -4.24
N ILE A 108 -58.16 -25.87 -4.70
CA ILE A 108 -56.91 -25.93 -5.46
C ILE A 108 -56.88 -25.06 -6.72
N LYS A 109 -58.04 -24.76 -7.32
CA LYS A 109 -58.13 -23.86 -8.49
C LYS A 109 -57.88 -22.40 -8.13
N ILE A 110 -58.30 -21.96 -6.95
CA ILE A 110 -58.08 -20.59 -6.50
C ILE A 110 -56.62 -20.43 -6.06
N LEU A 111 -56.05 -21.44 -5.39
CA LEU A 111 -54.63 -21.48 -5.05
C LEU A 111 -53.73 -21.46 -6.29
N SER A 112 -54.08 -22.17 -7.35
CA SER A 112 -53.29 -22.16 -8.59
C SER A 112 -53.36 -20.82 -9.33
N ILE A 113 -54.51 -20.15 -9.31
CA ILE A 113 -54.67 -18.80 -9.88
C ILE A 113 -53.85 -17.77 -9.08
N SER A 114 -53.89 -17.82 -7.74
CA SER A 114 -53.12 -16.91 -6.90
C SER A 114 -51.61 -17.10 -7.09
N ALA A 115 -51.13 -18.35 -7.19
CA ALA A 115 -49.75 -18.65 -7.52
C ALA A 115 -49.32 -18.08 -8.88
N LEU A 116 -50.16 -18.24 -9.92
CA LEU A 116 -49.89 -17.67 -11.24
C LEU A 116 -49.79 -16.14 -11.23
N ILE A 117 -50.66 -15.48 -10.48
CA ILE A 117 -50.64 -14.01 -10.32
C ILE A 117 -49.35 -13.57 -9.61
N THR A 118 -48.98 -14.22 -8.51
CA THR A 118 -47.76 -13.90 -7.75
C THR A 118 -46.49 -14.07 -8.61
N ILE A 119 -46.41 -15.14 -9.41
CA ILE A 119 -45.30 -15.36 -10.36
C ILE A 119 -45.27 -14.26 -11.43
N SER A 120 -46.42 -13.93 -12.00
CA SER A 120 -46.52 -12.91 -13.06
C SER A 120 -46.10 -11.53 -12.56
N LEU A 121 -46.52 -11.14 -11.34
CA LEU A 121 -46.09 -9.91 -10.68
C LEU A 121 -44.59 -9.90 -10.39
N SER A 122 -44.05 -11.03 -9.91
CA SER A 122 -42.61 -11.18 -9.65
C SER A 122 -41.77 -10.96 -10.91
N VAL A 123 -42.17 -11.57 -12.03
CA VAL A 123 -41.50 -11.39 -13.33
C VAL A 123 -41.63 -9.94 -13.82
N GLY A 124 -42.81 -9.32 -13.68
CA GLY A 124 -43.02 -7.92 -14.04
C GLY A 124 -42.12 -6.95 -13.28
N ILE A 125 -41.98 -7.15 -11.96
CA ILE A 125 -41.11 -6.33 -11.10
C ILE A 125 -39.63 -6.53 -11.49
N LEU A 126 -39.20 -7.76 -11.75
CA LEU A 126 -37.82 -8.05 -12.18
C LEU A 126 -37.47 -7.37 -13.52
N ILE A 127 -38.38 -7.42 -14.49
CA ILE A 127 -38.20 -6.78 -15.81
C ILE A 127 -38.14 -5.25 -15.65
N TYR A 128 -39.04 -4.67 -14.85
CA TYR A 128 -39.04 -3.24 -14.57
C TYR A 128 -37.74 -2.80 -13.90
N ARG A 129 -37.24 -3.58 -12.94
CA ARG A 129 -35.99 -3.28 -12.22
C ARG A 129 -34.75 -3.38 -13.11
N ASN A 130 -34.70 -4.31 -14.05
CA ASN A 130 -33.58 -4.46 -15.00
C ASN A 130 -33.52 -3.36 -16.09
N ARG A 131 -34.60 -2.60 -16.28
CA ARG A 131 -34.63 -1.49 -17.25
C ARG A 131 -34.14 -0.15 -16.69
N LYS A 132 -33.91 -0.06 -15.39
CA LYS A 132 -33.45 1.14 -14.68
C LYS A 132 -31.98 0.99 -14.28
#